data_AF-A0A165LMY8-F1
#
_entry.id   AF-A0A165LMY8-F1
#
_cell.length_a   1.000
_cell.length_b   1.000
_cell.length_c   1.000
_cell.angle_alpha   90.00
_cell.angle_beta   90.00
_cell.angle_gamma   90.00
#
_symmetry.space_group_name_H-M   'P 1'
#
loop_
_entity.id
_entity.type
_entity.pdbx_description
1 polymer ?
#
loop_
_entity_poly.entity_id
_entity_poly.type
_entity_poly.pdbx_seq_one_letter_code
_entity_poly.pdbx_strand_id
1 'polypeptide(L)'
;MHLLAKRLPFELILYIAEHAARQEAAHNSAWVASLALVCRSVRAAVEPILYHTIEIRRSHVSDDTWVFTSNRVTSYTRTLVVTSYRNSTLLQLKALAHACSNLEILMCSFHPFRDLHSDTVDFAVFGRGPTIRRPSALLLPDSPNGISEAAELVSVLASITHLALPLSSVLQRIPEVANPTVTHVLIGIDLSPNSPHYRDGPSLTSLVASLLSVESLVRIVCCAVHPEDYDPNRSTIVRSRLTRQATLLRDSRIAFDEKVGIGLIENAFVESARQGFEAWDAGVVLYSETQ
;
A
#
# COMPACT_ATOMS: atom_id res chain seq x y z
N MET A 1 0.39 40.82 8.05
CA MET A 1 -0.49 39.90 7.28
C MET A 1 -1.96 40.35 7.14
N HIS A 2 -2.48 41.31 7.90
CA HIS A 2 -3.91 41.67 7.85
C HIS A 2 -4.42 42.41 6.59
N LEU A 3 -3.55 42.98 5.76
CA LEU A 3 -3.96 43.82 4.61
C LEU A 3 -3.98 43.10 3.26
N LEU A 4 -3.21 42.01 3.09
CA LEU A 4 -3.21 41.21 1.85
C LEU A 4 -4.38 40.21 1.79
N ALA A 5 -4.79 39.66 2.94
CA ALA A 5 -5.89 38.69 3.01
C ALA A 5 -7.26 39.27 2.60
N LYS A 6 -7.46 40.60 2.68
CA LYS A 6 -8.72 41.26 2.32
C LYS A 6 -8.94 41.43 0.81
N ARG A 7 -7.95 41.12 -0.02
CA ARG A 7 -8.01 41.34 -1.49
C ARG A 7 -7.94 40.07 -2.31
N LEU A 8 -7.79 38.90 -1.68
CA LEU A 8 -7.79 37.64 -2.39
C LEU A 8 -9.24 37.20 -2.65
N PRO A 9 -9.62 36.94 -3.92
CA PRO A 9 -10.82 36.19 -4.25
C PRO A 9 -10.91 34.91 -3.43
N PHE A 10 -12.12 34.56 -3.01
CA PHE A 10 -12.37 33.43 -2.13
C PHE A 10 -11.91 32.10 -2.75
N GLU A 11 -12.03 31.98 -4.06
CA GLU A 11 -11.59 30.84 -4.87
C GLU A 11 -10.09 30.64 -4.75
N LEU A 12 -9.30 31.72 -4.72
CA LEU A 12 -7.85 31.63 -4.52
C LEU A 12 -7.51 31.19 -3.10
N ILE A 13 -8.29 31.59 -2.10
CA ILE A 13 -8.11 31.13 -0.71
C ILE A 13 -8.34 29.62 -0.62
N LEU A 14 -9.41 29.11 -1.25
CA LEU A 14 -9.69 27.67 -1.28
C LEU A 14 -8.59 26.91 -2.01
N TYR A 15 -8.14 27.41 -3.17
CA TYR A 15 -7.04 26.81 -3.93
C TYR A 15 -5.74 26.74 -3.11
N ILE A 16 -5.39 27.82 -2.41
CA ILE A 16 -4.21 27.87 -1.53
C ILE A 16 -4.36 26.86 -0.38
N ALA A 17 -5.52 26.82 0.28
CA ALA A 17 -5.77 25.90 1.40
C ALA A 17 -5.71 24.43 0.94
N GLU A 18 -6.29 24.11 -0.21
CA GLU A 18 -6.29 22.78 -0.81
C GLU A 18 -4.86 22.36 -1.23
N HIS A 19 -4.11 23.25 -1.87
CA HIS A 19 -2.73 23.00 -2.25
C HIS A 19 -1.84 22.76 -1.03
N ALA A 20 -1.94 23.64 -0.03
CA ALA A 20 -1.16 23.50 1.20
C ALA A 20 -1.54 22.24 1.99
N ALA A 21 -2.83 21.90 2.03
CA ALA A 21 -3.29 20.64 2.61
C ALA A 21 -2.68 19.42 1.91
N ARG A 22 -2.61 19.39 0.57
CA ARG A 22 -1.99 18.28 -0.17
C ARG A 22 -0.49 18.14 0.11
N GLN A 23 0.23 19.26 0.21
CA GLN A 23 1.67 19.24 0.50
C GLN A 23 1.97 18.73 1.91
N GLU A 24 1.12 19.08 2.88
CA GLU A 24 1.35 18.79 4.29
C GLU A 24 0.66 17.50 4.78
N ALA A 25 -0.29 16.93 4.03
CA ALA A 25 -1.11 15.79 4.49
C ALA A 25 -0.30 14.58 4.98
N ALA A 26 0.82 14.27 4.30
CA ALA A 26 1.69 13.15 4.67
C ALA A 26 2.54 13.40 5.92
N HIS A 27 2.88 14.67 6.21
CA HIS A 27 3.89 15.04 7.22
C HIS A 27 3.27 15.66 8.48
N ASN A 28 2.15 16.37 8.34
CA ASN A 28 1.55 17.17 9.40
C ASN A 28 0.02 17.19 9.34
N SER A 29 -0.59 16.02 9.48
CA SER A 29 -2.06 15.86 9.47
C SER A 29 -2.77 16.71 10.54
N ALA A 30 -2.14 16.96 11.69
CA ALA A 30 -2.67 17.84 12.73
C ALA A 30 -2.79 19.30 12.26
N TRP A 31 -1.78 19.80 11.53
CA TRP A 31 -1.85 21.13 10.93
C TRP A 31 -2.92 21.18 9.82
N VAL A 32 -3.01 20.16 8.97
CA VAL A 32 -4.06 20.08 7.94
C VAL A 32 -5.45 20.07 8.59
N ALA A 33 -5.63 19.35 9.69
CA ALA A 33 -6.87 19.36 10.47
C ALA A 33 -7.21 20.75 11.02
N SER A 34 -6.20 21.56 11.39
CA SER A 34 -6.43 22.94 11.83
C SER A 34 -7.00 23.84 10.73
N LEU A 35 -6.68 23.59 9.45
CA LEU A 35 -7.29 24.32 8.33
C LEU A 35 -8.80 24.08 8.26
N ALA A 36 -9.25 22.87 8.58
CA ALA A 36 -10.68 22.52 8.62
C ALA A 36 -11.47 23.25 9.72
N LEU A 37 -10.79 23.95 10.64
CA LEU A 37 -11.41 24.77 11.69
C LEU A 37 -11.64 26.23 11.25
N VAL A 38 -11.05 26.69 10.15
CA VAL A 38 -11.11 28.09 9.70
C VAL A 38 -12.54 28.51 9.33
N CYS A 39 -13.17 27.80 8.39
CA CYS A 39 -14.56 28.01 8.01
C CYS A 39 -15.14 26.77 7.30
N ARG A 40 -16.46 26.74 7.06
CA ARG A 40 -17.14 25.60 6.44
C ARG A 40 -16.63 25.26 5.04
N SER A 41 -16.31 26.26 4.23
CA SER A 41 -15.85 26.02 2.86
C SER A 41 -14.42 25.51 2.81
N VAL A 42 -13.52 26.05 3.64
CA VAL A 42 -12.15 25.52 3.77
C VAL A 42 -12.21 24.08 4.28
N ARG A 43 -13.07 23.80 5.27
CA ARG A 43 -13.33 22.42 5.73
C ARG A 43 -13.76 21.50 4.59
N ALA A 44 -14.72 21.91 3.77
CA ALA A 44 -15.21 21.11 2.66
C ALA A 44 -14.12 20.81 1.61
N ALA A 45 -13.17 21.75 1.40
CA ALA A 45 -12.02 21.55 0.51
C ALA A 45 -10.93 20.66 1.12
N VAL A 46 -10.70 20.76 2.44
CA VAL A 46 -9.59 20.09 3.12
C VAL A 46 -9.96 18.70 3.65
N GLU A 47 -11.19 18.47 4.13
CA GLU A 47 -11.61 17.17 4.68
C GLU A 47 -11.35 15.98 3.73
N PRO A 48 -11.63 16.07 2.41
CA PRO A 48 -11.32 14.97 1.48
C PRO A 48 -9.83 14.62 1.43
N ILE A 49 -8.94 15.61 1.59
CA ILE A 49 -7.49 15.41 1.61
C ILE A 49 -7.06 14.84 2.97
N LEU A 50 -7.58 15.40 4.06
CA LEU A 50 -7.27 14.99 5.42
C LEU A 50 -7.65 13.53 5.69
N TYR A 51 -8.79 13.08 5.18
CA TYR A 51 -9.32 11.73 5.40
C TYR A 51 -9.08 10.77 4.24
N HIS A 52 -8.32 11.18 3.22
CA HIS A 52 -8.00 10.34 2.08
C HIS A 52 -7.30 9.04 2.51
N THR A 53 -6.33 9.17 3.42
CA THR A 53 -5.56 8.07 3.99
C THR A 53 -5.82 7.99 5.49
N ILE A 54 -6.30 6.85 5.97
CA ILE A 54 -6.42 6.57 7.41
C ILE A 54 -5.37 5.56 7.79
N GLU A 55 -4.57 5.90 8.80
CA GLU A 55 -3.55 5.01 9.36
C GLU A 55 -3.92 4.62 10.79
N ILE A 56 -4.08 3.32 11.02
CA ILE A 56 -4.36 2.75 12.33
C ILE A 56 -3.06 2.19 12.89
N ARG A 57 -2.54 2.86 13.93
CA ARG A 57 -1.36 2.40 14.69
C ARG A 57 -1.75 1.81 16.04
N ARG A 58 -0.84 1.00 16.58
CA ARG A 58 -0.98 0.20 17.84
C ARG A 58 -1.48 0.99 19.05
N SER A 59 -1.22 2.30 19.12
CA SER A 59 -1.51 3.17 20.27
C SER A 59 -2.86 3.87 20.20
N HIS A 60 -3.58 3.81 19.08
CA HIS A 60 -4.78 4.64 18.85
C HIS A 60 -6.10 3.91 18.96
N VAL A 61 -6.09 2.60 19.20
CA VAL A 61 -7.32 1.84 19.40
C VAL A 61 -7.71 1.88 20.88
N SER A 62 -8.05 3.07 21.37
CA SER A 62 -8.93 3.20 22.54
C SER A 62 -10.38 2.91 22.11
N ASP A 63 -11.30 2.83 23.07
CA ASP A 63 -12.74 2.68 22.81
C ASP A 63 -13.32 3.77 21.87
N ASP A 64 -12.58 4.83 21.54
CA ASP A 64 -13.00 5.95 20.69
C ASP A 64 -12.98 5.67 19.17
N THR A 65 -12.72 4.43 18.76
CA THR A 65 -12.67 4.04 17.33
C THR A 65 -14.02 4.30 16.60
N TRP A 66 -15.10 4.52 17.35
CA TRP A 66 -16.41 4.96 16.84
C TRP A 66 -16.38 6.34 16.14
N VAL A 67 -15.38 7.18 16.36
CA VAL A 67 -15.27 8.46 15.63
C VAL A 67 -15.11 8.24 14.12
N PHE A 68 -14.52 7.12 13.72
CA PHE A 68 -14.34 6.77 12.31
C PHE A 68 -15.59 6.18 11.65
N THR A 69 -16.65 5.85 12.40
CA THR A 69 -17.92 5.41 11.80
C THR A 69 -18.79 6.58 11.35
N SER A 70 -18.33 7.83 11.44
CA SER A 70 -19.05 8.92 10.80
C SER A 70 -18.98 8.75 9.28
N ASN A 71 -20.14 8.78 8.61
CA ASN A 71 -20.24 8.63 7.14
C ASN A 71 -19.33 9.58 6.36
N ARG A 72 -18.96 10.72 6.95
CA ARG A 72 -18.07 11.70 6.30
C ARG A 72 -16.66 11.15 6.13
N VAL A 73 -16.04 10.68 7.21
CA VAL A 73 -14.66 10.20 7.21
C VAL A 73 -14.54 9.04 6.23
N THR A 74 -15.40 8.03 6.38
CA THR A 74 -15.35 6.82 5.55
C THR A 74 -15.70 7.07 4.09
N SER A 75 -16.50 8.08 3.77
CA SER A 75 -16.81 8.43 2.37
C SER A 75 -15.60 9.00 1.61
N TYR A 76 -14.66 9.63 2.33
CA TYR A 76 -13.45 10.22 1.74
C TYR A 76 -12.25 9.28 1.77
N THR A 77 -12.28 8.24 2.61
CA THR A 77 -11.17 7.27 2.70
C THR A 77 -11.05 6.43 1.45
N ARG A 78 -9.89 6.54 0.79
CA ARG A 78 -9.48 5.72 -0.35
C ARG A 78 -8.35 4.76 0.02
N THR A 79 -7.54 5.13 1.02
CA THR A 79 -6.42 4.31 1.49
C THR A 79 -6.59 4.02 2.97
N LEU A 80 -6.52 2.73 3.34
CA LEU A 80 -6.50 2.28 4.72
C LEU A 80 -5.18 1.57 5.00
N VAL A 81 -4.45 2.05 6.01
CA VAL A 81 -3.16 1.52 6.45
C VAL A 81 -3.30 0.98 7.87
N VAL A 82 -2.96 -0.29 8.07
CA VAL A 82 -3.09 -1.00 9.34
C VAL A 82 -1.75 -1.65 9.68
N THR A 83 -0.92 -0.92 10.42
CA THR A 83 0.46 -1.34 10.78
C THR A 83 0.51 -2.21 12.02
N SER A 84 -0.51 -2.14 12.88
CA SER A 84 -0.55 -3.00 14.05
C SER A 84 -1.95 -3.41 14.40
N TYR A 85 -2.10 -4.71 14.64
CA TYR A 85 -3.36 -5.34 14.95
C TYR A 85 -3.24 -6.18 16.22
N ARG A 86 -4.26 -6.12 17.07
CA ARG A 86 -4.50 -7.09 18.14
C ARG A 86 -5.85 -7.74 17.87
N ASN A 87 -6.01 -9.00 18.24
CA ASN A 87 -7.26 -9.75 18.00
C ASN A 87 -8.53 -9.02 18.52
N SER A 88 -8.41 -8.23 19.59
CA SER A 88 -9.51 -7.45 20.16
C SER A 88 -10.05 -6.33 19.25
N THR A 89 -9.31 -5.94 18.20
CA THR A 89 -9.68 -4.84 17.30
C THR A 89 -10.26 -5.33 15.97
N LEU A 90 -10.50 -6.65 15.81
CA LEU A 90 -11.01 -7.22 14.55
C LEU A 90 -12.36 -6.67 14.15
N LEU A 91 -13.28 -6.60 15.11
CA LEU A 91 -14.65 -6.15 14.86
C LEU A 91 -14.65 -4.69 14.41
N GLN A 92 -13.82 -3.87 15.03
CA GLN A 92 -13.66 -2.46 14.64
C GLN A 92 -13.02 -2.33 13.26
N LEU A 93 -12.01 -3.14 12.94
CA LEU A 93 -11.40 -3.14 11.62
C LEU A 93 -12.40 -3.60 10.54
N LYS A 94 -13.19 -4.63 10.80
CA LYS A 94 -14.28 -5.08 9.91
C LYS A 94 -15.31 -3.98 9.70
N ALA A 95 -15.77 -3.35 10.78
CA ALA A 95 -16.74 -2.26 10.72
C ALA A 95 -16.20 -1.07 9.93
N LEU A 96 -14.93 -0.70 10.13
CA LEU A 96 -14.29 0.39 9.42
C LEU A 96 -14.08 0.07 7.94
N ALA A 97 -13.50 -1.08 7.63
CA ALA A 97 -13.30 -1.52 6.25
C ALA A 97 -14.63 -1.61 5.50
N HIS A 98 -15.69 -2.05 6.20
CA HIS A 98 -17.04 -2.06 5.65
C HIS A 98 -17.60 -0.64 5.41
N ALA A 99 -17.40 0.27 6.36
CA ALA A 99 -17.85 1.65 6.24
C ALA A 99 -17.12 2.42 5.12
N CYS A 100 -15.87 2.07 4.82
CA CYS A 100 -15.07 2.63 3.71
C CYS A 100 -15.49 2.06 2.35
N SER A 101 -16.69 2.42 1.87
CA SER A 101 -17.23 1.96 0.57
C SER A 101 -16.40 2.35 -0.66
N ASN A 102 -15.49 3.30 -0.50
CA ASN A 102 -14.60 3.84 -1.53
C ASN A 102 -13.15 3.36 -1.39
N LEU A 103 -12.89 2.34 -0.57
CA LEU A 103 -11.55 1.83 -0.37
C LEU A 103 -10.94 1.31 -1.68
N GLU A 104 -9.81 1.89 -2.07
CA GLU A 104 -9.04 1.55 -3.26
C GLU A 104 -7.76 0.81 -2.88
N ILE A 105 -7.13 1.20 -1.77
CA ILE A 105 -5.85 0.69 -1.32
C ILE A 105 -5.96 0.21 0.13
N LEU A 106 -5.61 -1.04 0.36
CA LEU A 106 -5.50 -1.62 1.70
C LEU A 106 -4.05 -2.04 1.96
N MET A 107 -3.44 -1.47 2.99
CA MET A 107 -2.17 -1.95 3.54
C MET A 107 -2.45 -2.54 4.90
N CYS A 108 -2.18 -3.83 5.09
CA CYS A 108 -2.33 -4.49 6.38
C CYS A 108 -1.52 -5.78 6.42
N SER A 109 -1.22 -6.26 7.63
CA SER A 109 -0.64 -7.60 7.78
C SER A 109 -1.56 -8.69 7.23
N PHE A 110 -0.98 -9.82 6.85
CA PHE A 110 -1.73 -10.92 6.24
C PHE A 110 -2.83 -11.49 7.15
N HIS A 111 -2.58 -11.61 8.45
CA HIS A 111 -3.60 -12.14 9.39
C HIS A 111 -4.88 -11.27 9.44
N PRO A 112 -4.82 -9.95 9.71
CA PRO A 112 -5.97 -9.07 9.62
C PRO A 112 -6.66 -9.15 8.26
N PHE A 113 -5.89 -9.20 7.18
CA PHE A 113 -6.42 -9.31 5.82
C PHE A 113 -7.23 -10.59 5.64
N ARG A 114 -6.67 -11.73 6.03
CA ARG A 114 -7.36 -13.01 5.99
C ARG A 114 -8.63 -12.96 6.83
N ASP A 115 -8.56 -12.43 8.05
CA ASP A 115 -9.70 -12.40 8.96
C ASP A 115 -10.82 -11.46 8.47
N LEU A 116 -10.48 -10.39 7.74
CA LEU A 116 -11.42 -9.50 7.03
C LEU A 116 -12.17 -10.23 5.91
N HIS A 117 -11.53 -11.19 5.26
CA HIS A 117 -12.03 -11.90 4.07
C HIS A 117 -12.51 -13.33 4.32
N SER A 118 -12.18 -13.92 5.46
CA SER A 118 -12.64 -15.24 5.85
C SER A 118 -14.08 -15.16 6.32
N ASP A 119 -14.98 -15.85 5.63
CA ASP A 119 -16.39 -16.02 6.02
C ASP A 119 -16.56 -16.81 7.33
N THR A 120 -15.48 -17.40 7.85
CA THR A 120 -15.47 -18.38 8.95
C THR A 120 -15.61 -17.78 10.35
N VAL A 121 -15.48 -16.47 10.54
CA VAL A 121 -15.81 -15.86 11.83
C VAL A 121 -17.30 -15.54 11.84
N ASP A 122 -18.07 -16.53 12.32
CA ASP A 122 -19.52 -16.55 12.49
C ASP A 122 -20.15 -15.18 12.72
N PHE A 123 -20.71 -14.64 11.64
CA PHE A 123 -21.70 -13.55 11.65
C PHE A 123 -23.08 -14.00 12.19
N ALA A 124 -23.13 -15.11 12.93
CA ALA A 124 -24.35 -15.65 13.53
C ALA A 124 -25.07 -14.63 14.44
N VAL A 125 -24.37 -13.58 14.91
CA VAL A 125 -24.93 -12.53 15.78
C VAL A 125 -25.44 -11.30 15.00
N PHE A 126 -24.94 -11.01 13.78
CA PHE A 126 -25.24 -9.75 13.06
C PHE A 126 -25.84 -9.92 11.66
N GLY A 127 -26.18 -11.15 11.24
CA GLY A 127 -26.70 -11.44 9.90
C GLY A 127 -25.60 -11.40 8.84
N ARG A 128 -25.90 -11.79 7.59
CA ARG A 128 -24.94 -11.66 6.48
C ARG A 128 -24.55 -10.18 6.34
N GLY A 129 -23.39 -9.83 6.88
CA GLY A 129 -22.83 -8.50 6.72
C GLY A 129 -22.66 -8.21 5.24
N PRO A 130 -22.93 -6.98 4.78
CA PRO A 130 -22.58 -6.56 3.43
C PRO A 130 -21.09 -6.83 3.14
N THR A 131 -20.82 -7.43 1.99
CA THR A 131 -19.47 -7.77 1.56
C THR A 131 -18.61 -6.51 1.48
N ILE A 132 -17.45 -6.53 2.13
CA ILE A 132 -16.47 -5.44 2.01
C ILE A 132 -16.13 -5.31 0.53
N ARG A 133 -16.29 -4.11 -0.01
CA ARG A 133 -15.84 -3.83 -1.38
C ARG A 133 -14.34 -4.11 -1.42
N ARG A 134 -13.94 -5.02 -2.28
CA ARG A 134 -12.55 -5.42 -2.35
C ARG A 134 -11.71 -4.28 -2.93
N PRO A 135 -10.56 -3.94 -2.31
CA PRO A 135 -9.69 -2.88 -2.80
C PRO A 135 -9.10 -3.27 -4.16
N SER A 136 -8.69 -2.28 -4.94
CA SER A 136 -7.97 -2.50 -6.19
C SER A 136 -6.48 -2.77 -5.96
N ALA A 137 -5.92 -2.22 -4.88
CA ALA A 137 -4.55 -2.41 -4.46
C ALA A 137 -4.44 -3.02 -3.06
N LEU A 138 -3.52 -3.96 -2.90
CA LEU A 138 -3.24 -4.65 -1.65
C LEU A 138 -1.74 -4.62 -1.34
N LEU A 139 -1.38 -4.16 -0.16
CA LEU A 139 0.00 -4.20 0.35
C LEU A 139 0.04 -5.06 1.62
N LEU A 140 0.77 -6.18 1.58
CA LEU A 140 0.99 -7.02 2.75
C LEU A 140 2.48 -6.92 3.13
N PRO A 141 2.84 -6.23 4.22
CA PRO A 141 4.26 -6.03 4.60
C PRO A 141 4.91 -7.29 5.17
N ASP A 142 4.12 -8.30 5.53
CA ASP A 142 4.54 -9.59 6.06
C ASP A 142 4.30 -10.73 5.07
N SER A 143 5.20 -11.72 5.10
CA SER A 143 5.00 -12.95 4.33
C SER A 143 3.84 -13.75 4.93
N PRO A 144 2.90 -14.24 4.12
CA PRO A 144 1.78 -15.02 4.61
C PRO A 144 2.20 -16.46 4.88
N ASN A 145 3.14 -16.63 5.80
CA ASN A 145 3.65 -17.92 6.22
C ASN A 145 2.50 -18.70 6.88
N GLY A 146 2.22 -19.91 6.37
CA GLY A 146 1.15 -20.75 6.89
C GLY A 146 -0.17 -20.71 6.12
N ILE A 147 -0.24 -20.07 4.94
CA ILE A 147 -1.33 -20.36 3.99
C ILE A 147 -1.15 -21.78 3.47
N SER A 148 -1.81 -22.74 4.11
CA SER A 148 -1.92 -24.10 3.60
C SER A 148 -2.81 -24.16 2.34
N GLU A 149 -3.69 -23.18 2.13
CA GLU A 149 -4.74 -23.25 1.11
C GLU A 149 -4.58 -22.16 0.04
N ALA A 150 -4.03 -22.54 -1.12
CA ALA A 150 -3.96 -21.67 -2.30
C ALA A 150 -5.34 -21.11 -2.69
N ALA A 151 -6.41 -21.89 -2.46
CA ALA A 151 -7.78 -21.53 -2.82
C ALA A 151 -8.27 -20.25 -2.12
N GLU A 152 -7.95 -20.06 -0.84
CA GLU A 152 -8.32 -18.83 -0.12
C GLU A 152 -7.67 -17.62 -0.78
N LEU A 153 -6.37 -17.71 -1.08
CA LEU A 153 -5.61 -16.65 -1.70
C LEU A 153 -6.12 -16.33 -3.13
N VAL A 154 -6.55 -17.34 -3.92
CA VAL A 154 -7.18 -17.11 -5.25
C VAL A 154 -8.42 -16.25 -5.11
N SER A 155 -9.31 -16.66 -4.22
CA SER A 155 -10.62 -16.01 -4.05
C SER A 155 -10.46 -14.55 -3.64
N VAL A 156 -9.43 -14.27 -2.85
CA VAL A 156 -9.13 -12.97 -2.28
C VAL A 156 -8.43 -12.06 -3.28
N LEU A 157 -7.46 -12.59 -4.02
CA LEU A 157 -6.73 -11.84 -5.07
C LEU A 157 -7.58 -11.57 -6.32
N ALA A 158 -8.76 -12.20 -6.46
CA ALA A 158 -9.55 -12.14 -7.68
C ALA A 158 -9.89 -10.72 -8.18
N SER A 159 -9.99 -9.73 -7.29
CA SER A 159 -10.26 -8.32 -7.66
C SER A 159 -9.05 -7.40 -7.54
N ILE A 160 -7.90 -7.93 -7.10
CA ILE A 160 -6.70 -7.14 -6.86
C ILE A 160 -5.99 -6.94 -8.19
N THR A 161 -5.70 -5.68 -8.52
CA THR A 161 -4.95 -5.30 -9.72
C THR A 161 -3.51 -4.93 -9.40
N HIS A 162 -3.29 -4.37 -8.21
CA HIS A 162 -1.99 -3.90 -7.73
C HIS A 162 -1.64 -4.64 -6.44
N LEU A 163 -0.56 -5.41 -6.47
CA LEU A 163 -0.14 -6.23 -5.33
C LEU A 163 1.24 -5.75 -4.86
N ALA A 164 1.43 -5.55 -3.56
CA ALA A 164 2.73 -5.28 -2.96
C ALA A 164 3.02 -6.30 -1.86
N LEU A 165 4.19 -6.94 -1.93
CA LEU A 165 4.60 -8.00 -1.03
C LEU A 165 6.11 -7.95 -0.76
N PRO A 166 6.58 -8.32 0.44
CA PRO A 166 7.99 -8.54 0.67
C PRO A 166 8.47 -9.71 -0.20
N LEU A 167 9.73 -9.64 -0.61
CA LEU A 167 10.41 -10.74 -1.27
C LEU A 167 10.29 -11.99 -0.39
N SER A 168 9.61 -13.02 -0.87
CA SER A 168 9.29 -14.24 -0.13
C SER A 168 9.05 -15.39 -1.10
N SER A 169 9.07 -16.63 -0.60
CA SER A 169 8.74 -17.81 -1.42
C SER A 169 7.27 -17.82 -1.86
N VAL A 170 6.38 -17.13 -1.15
CA VAL A 170 4.95 -17.04 -1.51
C VAL A 170 4.76 -16.37 -2.87
N LEU A 171 5.61 -15.40 -3.22
CA LEU A 171 5.59 -14.76 -4.54
C LEU A 171 5.77 -15.76 -5.68
N GLN A 172 6.45 -16.89 -5.48
CA GLN A 172 6.60 -17.94 -6.51
C GLN A 172 5.29 -18.66 -6.81
N ARG A 173 4.35 -18.66 -5.85
CA ARG A 173 3.03 -19.27 -6.05
C ARG A 173 2.10 -18.32 -6.79
N ILE A 174 2.39 -17.01 -6.81
CA ILE A 174 1.50 -16.02 -7.41
C ILE A 174 1.04 -16.40 -8.82
N PRO A 175 1.87 -16.88 -9.75
CA PRO A 175 1.35 -17.25 -11.07
C PRO A 175 0.31 -18.38 -11.05
N GLU A 176 0.33 -19.24 -10.03
CA GLU A 176 -0.69 -20.29 -9.81
C GLU A 176 -1.99 -19.71 -9.23
N VAL A 177 -1.87 -18.63 -8.45
CA VAL A 177 -2.97 -18.05 -7.66
C VAL A 177 -3.51 -16.74 -8.23
N ALA A 178 -2.73 -16.09 -9.09
CA ALA A 178 -3.00 -14.81 -9.69
C ALA A 178 -4.14 -15.01 -10.66
N ASN A 179 -5.26 -14.39 -10.32
CA ASN A 179 -6.31 -14.14 -11.27
C ASN A 179 -5.73 -13.25 -12.41
N PRO A 180 -6.23 -13.35 -13.66
CA PRO A 180 -5.89 -12.43 -14.76
C PRO A 180 -6.13 -10.93 -14.49
N THR A 181 -6.45 -10.54 -13.26
CA THR A 181 -6.65 -9.16 -12.84
C THR A 181 -5.39 -8.49 -12.32
N VAL A 182 -4.39 -9.23 -11.84
CA VAL A 182 -3.15 -8.63 -11.32
C VAL A 182 -2.34 -8.07 -12.49
N THR A 183 -2.19 -6.75 -12.52
CA THR A 183 -1.47 -6.01 -13.57
C THR A 183 -0.16 -5.42 -13.06
N HIS A 184 -0.05 -5.11 -11.77
CA HIS A 184 1.13 -4.50 -11.20
C HIS A 184 1.58 -5.22 -9.92
N VAL A 185 2.88 -5.51 -9.82
CA VAL A 185 3.47 -6.13 -8.63
C VAL A 185 4.62 -5.27 -8.11
N LEU A 186 4.58 -4.92 -6.83
CA LEU A 186 5.64 -4.26 -6.11
C LEU A 186 6.29 -5.27 -5.15
N ILE A 187 7.60 -5.44 -5.27
CA ILE A 187 8.38 -6.38 -4.46
C ILE A 187 9.29 -5.58 -3.54
N GLY A 188 9.05 -5.65 -2.23
CA GLY A 188 9.96 -5.08 -1.24
C GLY A 188 11.14 -5.99 -0.99
N ILE A 189 12.36 -5.52 -1.25
CA ILE A 189 13.60 -6.27 -1.08
C ILE A 189 14.33 -5.72 0.15
N ASP A 190 14.28 -6.47 1.25
CA ASP A 190 15.08 -6.16 2.44
C ASP A 190 16.57 -6.45 2.16
N LEU A 191 17.38 -5.39 2.14
CA LEU A 191 18.83 -5.45 1.93
C LEU A 191 19.62 -5.58 3.24
N SER A 192 18.96 -5.87 4.36
CA SER A 192 19.61 -6.16 5.63
C SER A 192 20.58 -7.35 5.49
N PRO A 193 21.73 -7.36 6.21
CA PRO A 193 22.74 -8.42 6.07
C PRO A 193 22.24 -9.80 6.52
N ASN A 194 21.19 -9.79 7.33
CA ASN A 194 20.54 -10.97 7.89
C ASN A 194 19.32 -11.41 7.07
N SER A 195 18.90 -10.63 6.07
CA SER A 195 17.83 -11.00 5.17
C SER A 195 18.23 -12.26 4.39
N PRO A 196 17.48 -13.36 4.49
CA PRO A 196 17.77 -14.58 3.74
C PRO A 196 17.71 -14.32 2.23
N HIS A 197 16.88 -13.36 1.81
CA HIS A 197 16.64 -13.01 0.42
C HIS A 197 17.83 -12.33 -0.27
N TYR A 198 18.68 -11.63 0.50
CA TYR A 198 19.91 -11.04 -0.04
C TYR A 198 20.95 -12.12 -0.40
N ARG A 199 21.06 -13.17 0.44
CA ARG A 199 22.04 -14.26 0.25
C ARG A 199 21.66 -15.15 -0.94
N ASP A 200 20.38 -15.48 -1.07
CA ASP A 200 19.89 -16.40 -2.10
C ASP A 200 19.47 -15.68 -3.38
N GLY A 201 20.43 -15.04 -4.05
CA GLY A 201 20.25 -14.37 -5.35
C GLY A 201 19.47 -15.13 -6.44
N PRO A 202 19.57 -16.48 -6.57
CA PRO A 202 18.77 -17.25 -7.53
C PRO A 202 17.26 -17.17 -7.28
N SER A 203 16.84 -16.93 -6.04
CA SER A 203 15.41 -16.87 -5.67
C SER A 203 14.71 -15.67 -6.31
N LEU A 204 15.35 -14.50 -6.35
CA LEU A 204 14.78 -13.28 -6.92
C LEU A 204 14.62 -13.37 -8.44
N THR A 205 15.65 -13.83 -9.16
CA THR A 205 15.57 -13.94 -10.63
C THR A 205 14.56 -14.99 -11.07
N SER A 206 14.48 -16.13 -10.37
CA SER A 206 13.49 -17.17 -10.64
C SER A 206 12.07 -16.68 -10.39
N LEU A 207 11.87 -15.92 -9.31
CA LEU A 207 10.59 -15.35 -8.95
C LEU A 207 10.12 -14.30 -9.96
N VAL A 208 11.00 -13.38 -10.37
CA VAL A 208 10.66 -12.40 -11.41
C VAL A 208 10.30 -13.10 -12.72
N ALA A 209 11.07 -14.10 -13.13
CA ALA A 209 10.75 -14.89 -14.32
C ALA A 209 9.39 -15.60 -14.21
N SER A 210 9.05 -16.12 -13.03
CA SER A 210 7.77 -16.74 -12.74
C SER A 210 6.62 -15.71 -12.81
N LEU A 211 6.77 -14.52 -12.22
CA LEU A 211 5.75 -13.46 -12.33
C LEU A 211 5.53 -13.02 -13.78
N LEU A 212 6.58 -12.93 -14.60
CA LEU A 212 6.45 -12.53 -16.00
C LEU A 212 5.64 -13.52 -16.85
N SER A 213 5.35 -14.74 -16.36
CA SER A 213 4.43 -15.67 -17.01
C SER A 213 2.95 -15.32 -16.80
N VAL A 214 2.64 -14.36 -15.91
CA VAL A 214 1.27 -13.85 -15.73
C VAL A 214 0.93 -12.95 -16.92
N GLU A 215 -0.07 -13.36 -17.70
CA GLU A 215 -0.44 -12.69 -18.96
C GLU A 215 -0.90 -11.24 -18.76
N SER A 216 -1.64 -10.96 -17.69
CA SER A 216 -2.14 -9.63 -17.36
C SER A 216 -1.09 -8.67 -16.82
N LEU A 217 0.11 -9.16 -16.52
CA LEU A 217 1.13 -8.38 -15.82
C LEU A 217 1.72 -7.30 -16.74
N VAL A 218 1.54 -6.06 -16.34
CA VAL A 218 2.04 -4.85 -17.01
C VAL A 218 3.38 -4.42 -16.42
N ARG A 219 3.57 -4.55 -15.11
CA ARG A 219 4.77 -4.00 -14.44
C ARG A 219 5.16 -4.75 -13.17
N ILE A 220 6.47 -4.88 -12.97
CA ILE A 220 7.10 -5.34 -11.73
C ILE A 220 8.03 -4.23 -11.23
N VAL A 221 7.77 -3.68 -10.05
CA VAL A 221 8.69 -2.75 -9.37
C VAL A 221 9.40 -3.49 -8.25
N CYS A 222 10.71 -3.64 -8.39
CA CYS A 222 11.57 -4.14 -7.33
C CYS A 222 12.07 -2.93 -6.52
N CYS A 223 11.60 -2.82 -5.29
CA CYS A 223 11.89 -1.72 -4.39
C CYS A 223 12.96 -2.17 -3.37
N ALA A 224 14.09 -1.48 -3.32
CA ALA A 224 15.14 -1.74 -2.34
C ALA A 224 14.83 -1.03 -1.02
N VAL A 225 14.80 -1.78 0.07
CA VAL A 225 14.64 -1.23 1.43
C VAL A 225 15.96 -1.34 2.17
N HIS A 226 16.45 -0.20 2.66
CA HIS A 226 17.76 -0.10 3.27
C HIS A 226 17.68 -0.17 4.79
N PRO A 227 18.49 -1.03 5.45
CA PRO A 227 18.69 -0.90 6.89
C PRO A 227 19.40 0.43 7.21
N GLU A 228 19.38 0.84 8.49
CA GLU A 228 20.11 2.03 8.95
C GLU A 228 21.62 1.94 8.62
N ASP A 229 22.21 0.74 8.69
CA ASP A 229 23.59 0.44 8.28
C ASP A 229 23.69 0.15 6.78
N TYR A 230 23.28 1.12 5.95
CA TYR A 230 23.21 0.98 4.51
C TYR A 230 24.58 0.79 3.84
N ASP A 231 24.74 -0.31 3.11
CA ASP A 231 25.86 -0.54 2.18
C ASP A 231 25.37 -0.37 0.72
N PRO A 232 25.78 0.69 0.01
CA PRO A 232 25.32 0.99 -1.35
C PRO A 232 25.68 -0.09 -2.38
N ASN A 233 26.69 -0.91 -2.09
CA ASN A 233 27.06 -2.00 -2.98
C ASN A 233 25.94 -3.05 -3.08
N ARG A 234 25.11 -3.21 -2.05
CA ARG A 234 24.03 -4.22 -2.05
C ARG A 234 22.94 -3.88 -3.05
N SER A 235 22.51 -2.61 -3.07
CA SER A 235 21.57 -2.10 -4.05
C SER A 235 22.10 -2.32 -5.48
N THR A 236 23.36 -1.97 -5.69
CA THR A 236 24.05 -2.14 -6.98
C THR A 236 24.09 -3.61 -7.43
N ILE A 237 24.36 -4.55 -6.52
CA ILE A 237 24.37 -5.98 -6.81
C ILE A 237 22.97 -6.48 -7.21
N VAL A 238 21.93 -6.11 -6.45
CA VAL A 238 20.55 -6.52 -6.73
C VAL A 238 20.09 -5.94 -8.07
N ARG A 239 20.32 -4.64 -8.29
CA ARG A 239 20.03 -3.96 -9.57
C ARG A 239 20.74 -4.65 -10.73
N SER A 240 22.03 -4.95 -10.62
CA SER A 240 22.80 -5.62 -11.67
C SER A 240 22.24 -7.01 -12.02
N ARG A 241 21.78 -7.77 -11.02
CA ARG A 241 21.14 -9.08 -11.23
C ARG A 241 19.80 -8.95 -11.95
N LEU A 242 18.96 -8.00 -11.53
CA LEU A 242 17.67 -7.73 -12.15
C LEU A 242 17.83 -7.19 -13.58
N THR A 243 18.80 -6.29 -13.82
CA THR A 243 19.14 -5.80 -15.16
C THR A 243 19.54 -6.95 -16.07
N ARG A 244 20.46 -7.81 -15.62
CA ARG A 244 20.86 -8.99 -16.40
C ARG A 244 19.66 -9.89 -16.74
N GLN A 245 18.74 -10.09 -15.79
CA GLN A 245 17.53 -10.88 -16.02
C GLN A 245 16.59 -10.20 -17.02
N ALA A 246 16.34 -8.90 -16.87
CA ALA A 246 15.51 -8.11 -17.78
C ALA A 246 16.07 -8.11 -19.21
N THR A 247 17.38 -7.94 -19.36
CA THR A 247 18.06 -8.02 -20.67
C THR A 247 17.98 -9.42 -21.26
N LEU A 248 18.18 -10.48 -20.46
CA LEU A 248 18.11 -11.87 -20.92
C LEU A 248 16.71 -12.21 -21.45
N LEU A 249 15.67 -11.76 -20.74
CA LEU A 249 14.28 -11.97 -21.13
C LEU A 249 13.78 -10.97 -22.17
N ARG A 250 14.55 -9.89 -22.44
CA ARG A 250 14.15 -8.74 -23.25
C ARG A 250 12.80 -8.15 -22.81
N ASP A 251 12.61 -8.05 -21.49
CA ASP A 251 11.33 -7.66 -20.90
C ASP A 251 11.43 -6.30 -20.21
N SER A 252 10.69 -5.31 -20.72
CA SER A 252 10.67 -3.93 -20.22
C SER A 252 9.74 -3.70 -19.03
N ARG A 253 9.02 -4.73 -18.59
CA ARG A 253 8.09 -4.63 -17.45
C ARG A 253 8.81 -4.56 -16.10
N ILE A 254 10.11 -4.88 -16.04
CA ILE A 254 10.89 -4.87 -14.81
C ILE A 254 11.49 -3.48 -14.56
N ALA A 255 11.14 -2.88 -13.43
CA ALA A 255 11.70 -1.64 -12.91
C ALA A 255 12.37 -1.85 -11.55
N PHE A 256 13.35 -1.00 -11.23
CA PHE A 256 14.02 -0.99 -9.93
C PHE A 256 13.92 0.39 -9.31
N ASP A 257 13.43 0.45 -8.07
CA ASP A 257 13.37 1.67 -7.27
C ASP A 257 14.35 1.59 -6.09
N GLU A 258 15.31 2.50 -6.10
CA GLU A 258 16.35 2.64 -5.07
C GLU A 258 15.96 3.66 -3.99
N LYS A 259 14.84 4.38 -4.17
CA LYS A 259 14.48 5.52 -3.29
C LYS A 259 13.76 5.12 -2.01
N VAL A 260 13.48 3.84 -1.80
CA VAL A 260 12.47 3.46 -0.82
C VAL A 260 13.06 3.29 0.58
N GLY A 261 13.23 4.44 1.24
CA GLY A 261 13.27 4.60 2.69
C GLY A 261 14.44 3.94 3.43
N ILE A 262 14.75 4.49 4.60
CA ILE A 262 15.63 3.85 5.58
C ILE A 262 14.72 3.20 6.64
N GLY A 263 15.01 1.97 7.02
CA GLY A 263 14.38 1.29 8.15
C GLY A 263 13.70 -0.03 7.76
N LEU A 264 12.55 -0.31 8.39
CA LEU A 264 11.82 -1.55 8.22
C LEU A 264 11.00 -1.54 6.92
N ILE A 265 10.87 -2.72 6.28
CA ILE A 265 10.05 -2.92 5.08
C ILE A 265 8.59 -2.48 5.26
N GLU A 266 8.07 -2.59 6.48
CA GLU A 266 6.75 -2.11 6.83
C GLU A 266 6.62 -0.60 6.61
N ASN A 267 7.62 0.19 7.02
CA ASN A 267 7.62 1.64 6.83
C ASN A 267 7.67 2.01 5.34
N ALA A 268 8.46 1.26 4.55
CA ALA A 268 8.48 1.41 3.10
C ALA A 268 7.09 1.19 2.49
N PHE A 269 6.35 0.18 2.97
CA PHE A 269 5.01 -0.13 2.46
C PHE A 269 3.94 0.87 2.93
N VAL A 270 4.07 1.42 4.14
CA VAL A 270 3.24 2.56 4.58
C VAL A 270 3.43 3.72 3.62
N GLU A 271 4.66 3.99 3.21
CA GLU A 271 4.94 5.10 2.31
C GLU A 271 4.49 4.83 0.86
N SER A 272 4.66 3.61 0.36
CA SER A 272 4.03 3.18 -0.90
C SER A 272 2.50 3.34 -0.87
N ALA A 273 1.84 2.96 0.23
CA ALA A 273 0.39 3.12 0.35
C ALA A 273 -0.04 4.59 0.31
N ARG A 274 0.75 5.50 0.88
CA ARG A 274 0.51 6.95 0.85
C ARG A 274 0.76 7.57 -0.52
N GLN A 275 1.72 7.06 -1.28
CA GLN A 275 1.93 7.43 -2.69
C GLN A 275 0.80 6.95 -3.60
N GLY A 276 0.00 6.00 -3.13
CA GLY A 276 -1.10 5.43 -3.88
C GLY A 276 -0.62 4.59 -5.06
N PHE A 277 -1.31 4.67 -6.20
CA PHE A 277 -0.97 3.88 -7.38
C PHE A 277 0.40 4.25 -8.00
N GLU A 278 0.90 5.47 -7.75
CA GLU A 278 2.21 5.92 -8.24
C GLU A 278 3.37 5.04 -7.75
N ALA A 279 3.22 4.36 -6.61
CA ALA A 279 4.23 3.46 -6.08
C ALA A 279 4.55 2.29 -7.04
N TRP A 280 3.58 1.85 -7.86
CA TRP A 280 3.79 0.80 -8.86
C TRP A 280 4.35 1.33 -10.18
N ASP A 281 4.38 2.64 -10.39
CA ASP A 281 5.01 3.29 -11.54
C ASP A 281 6.42 3.81 -11.22
N ALA A 282 6.83 3.70 -9.96
CA ALA A 282 8.15 4.13 -9.51
C ALA A 282 9.30 3.32 -10.14
N GLY A 283 10.51 3.84 -9.92
CA GLY A 283 11.76 3.21 -10.34
C GLY A 283 12.14 3.40 -11.81
N VAL A 284 13.32 2.89 -12.16
CA VAL A 284 13.89 2.94 -13.51
C VAL A 284 13.68 1.59 -14.19
N VAL A 285 13.10 1.60 -15.39
CA VAL A 285 12.96 0.41 -16.23
C VAL A 285 14.34 -0.13 -16.58
N LEU A 286 14.55 -1.43 -16.38
CA LEU A 286 15.88 -2.05 -16.46
C LEU A 286 16.27 -2.52 -17.87
N TYR A 287 15.32 -2.63 -18.78
CA TYR A 287 15.54 -2.97 -20.18
C TYR A 287 14.64 -2.15 -21.09
N SER A 288 15.22 -1.55 -22.12
CA SER A 288 14.49 -0.81 -23.17
C SER A 288 15.15 -1.10 -24.51
N GLU A 289 14.34 -1.34 -25.56
CA GLU A 289 14.86 -1.64 -26.90
C GLU A 289 15.58 -0.46 -27.55
N THR A 290 15.45 0.74 -26.99
CA THR A 290 16.02 1.99 -27.53
C THR A 290 17.39 2.35 -26.93
N GLN A 291 17.95 1.51 -26.05
CA GLN A 291 19.31 1.65 -25.49
C GLN A 291 20.31 0.76 -26.20
#